data_AF-A0A533RBC5-F1
#
_entry.id   AF-A0A533RBC5-F1
#
_cell.length_a   1.000
_cell.length_b   1.000
_cell.length_c   1.000
_cell.angle_alpha   90.00
_cell.angle_beta   90.00
_cell.angle_gamma   90.00
#
_symmetry.space_group_name_H-M   'P 1'
#
loop_
_entity.id
_entity.type
_entity.pdbx_description
1 polymer ?
#
loop_
_entity_poly.entity_id
_entity_poly.type
_entity_poly.pdbx_seq_one_letter_code
_entity_poly.pdbx_strand_id
1 'polypeptide(L)'
;MISADPKLRNYLRDLPTGYLLDLLVEPSDIDASAIHDVLFERGLDREELERLRQRRAASRLPRPHTLWRGARLFTLGSALLVTVFNLLTYYRLLHGASPLKGMLLALVAGGVFFGFFLGYKLTTHVYQGARHQLYCGFPLPVGTVDLQSGQEAIKPLPLMILCMTVNAVVGLALVLFPLFLIHHLLG
;
A
#
# COMPACT_ATOMS: atom_id res chain seq x y z
N MET A 1 -17.00 -27.22 -11.96
CA MET A 1 -16.72 -27.38 -10.51
C MET A 1 -15.63 -28.43 -10.38
N ILE A 2 -14.39 -28.20 -9.96
CA ILE A 2 -13.69 -27.14 -9.24
C ILE A 2 -12.28 -27.07 -9.85
N SER A 3 -11.72 -25.87 -10.09
CA SER A 3 -10.30 -25.57 -9.86
C SER A 3 -10.02 -24.10 -10.17
N ALA A 4 -10.71 -23.19 -9.49
CA ALA A 4 -9.96 -22.02 -9.06
C ALA A 4 -8.91 -22.57 -8.10
N ASP A 5 -7.63 -22.44 -8.46
CA ASP A 5 -6.50 -22.86 -7.62
C ASP A 5 -6.81 -22.50 -6.15
N PRO A 6 -6.74 -23.44 -5.19
CA PRO A 6 -7.01 -23.14 -3.78
C PRO A 6 -6.22 -21.92 -3.28
N LYS A 7 -5.05 -21.66 -3.87
CA LYS A 7 -4.25 -20.47 -3.61
C LYS A 7 -4.88 -19.19 -4.14
N LEU A 8 -5.41 -19.19 -5.38
CA LEU A 8 -6.15 -18.08 -5.96
C LEU A 8 -7.38 -17.71 -5.10
N ARG A 9 -8.12 -18.72 -4.64
CA ARG A 9 -9.30 -18.50 -3.80
C ARG A 9 -8.95 -17.79 -2.48
N ASN A 10 -7.82 -18.13 -1.87
CA ASN A 10 -7.35 -17.44 -0.66
C ASN A 10 -7.02 -15.96 -0.94
N TYR A 11 -6.36 -15.66 -2.05
CA TYR A 11 -6.10 -14.26 -2.44
C TYR A 11 -7.39 -13.47 -2.69
N LEU A 12 -8.39 -14.08 -3.36
CA LEU A 12 -9.69 -13.46 -3.57
C LEU A 12 -10.42 -13.21 -2.24
N ARG A 13 -10.28 -14.11 -1.25
CA ARG A 13 -10.85 -13.94 0.09
C ARG A 13 -10.22 -12.80 0.88
N ASP A 14 -8.95 -12.48 0.65
CA ASP A 14 -8.28 -11.37 1.33
C ASP A 14 -8.59 -10.01 0.68
N LEU A 15 -9.18 -10.00 -0.51
CA LEU A 15 -9.48 -8.78 -1.27
C LEU A 15 -10.77 -8.09 -0.80
N PRO A 16 -10.81 -6.74 -0.71
CA PRO A 16 -12.04 -6.03 -0.37
C PRO A 16 -13.19 -6.32 -1.35
N THR A 17 -14.43 -6.40 -0.85
CA THR A 17 -15.63 -6.69 -1.67
C THR A 17 -15.79 -5.73 -2.84
N GLY A 18 -15.52 -4.44 -2.64
CA GLY A 18 -15.60 -3.45 -3.72
C GLY A 18 -14.63 -3.73 -4.88
N TYR A 19 -13.47 -4.32 -4.59
CA TYR A 19 -12.50 -4.69 -5.61
C TYR A 19 -12.94 -5.95 -6.38
N LEU A 20 -13.50 -6.94 -5.71
CA LEU A 20 -14.11 -8.12 -6.35
C LEU A 20 -15.26 -7.72 -7.30
N LEU A 21 -16.10 -6.76 -6.88
CA LEU A 21 -17.16 -6.21 -7.73
C LEU A 21 -16.59 -5.50 -8.96
N ASP A 22 -15.46 -4.83 -8.85
CA ASP A 22 -14.80 -4.18 -9.99
C ASP A 22 -14.27 -5.20 -11.00
N LEU A 23 -13.72 -6.32 -10.53
CA LEU A 23 -13.29 -7.42 -11.39
C LEU A 23 -14.46 -8.09 -12.16
N LEU A 24 -15.67 -8.09 -11.59
CA LEU A 24 -16.89 -8.60 -12.24
C LEU A 24 -17.50 -7.61 -13.26
N VAL A 25 -17.22 -6.32 -13.11
CA VAL A 25 -17.76 -5.26 -13.99
C VAL A 25 -16.83 -5.01 -15.18
N GLU A 26 -15.52 -5.07 -14.95
CA GLU A 26 -14.53 -4.84 -15.99
C GLU A 26 -14.22 -6.13 -16.75
N PRO A 27 -13.95 -6.07 -18.07
CA PRO A 27 -13.45 -7.22 -18.79
C PRO A 27 -12.18 -7.74 -18.10
N SER A 28 -12.25 -8.96 -17.59
CA SER A 28 -11.13 -9.66 -16.98
C SER A 28 -11.19 -11.12 -17.39
N ASP A 29 -10.03 -11.74 -17.62
CA ASP A 29 -9.96 -13.18 -17.91
C ASP A 29 -10.02 -14.03 -16.63
N ILE A 30 -10.34 -13.42 -15.50
CA ILE A 30 -10.53 -14.11 -14.22
C ILE A 30 -11.88 -14.81 -14.27
N ASP A 31 -11.90 -16.08 -13.85
CA ASP A 31 -13.14 -16.84 -13.76
C ASP A 31 -14.14 -16.14 -12.82
N ALA A 32 -15.19 -15.58 -13.42
CA ALA A 32 -16.24 -14.89 -12.68
C ALA A 32 -16.90 -15.81 -11.63
N SER A 33 -16.97 -17.12 -11.88
CA SER A 33 -17.54 -18.08 -10.93
C SER A 33 -16.74 -18.16 -9.62
N ALA A 34 -15.40 -18.06 -9.69
CA ALA A 34 -14.55 -18.02 -8.51
C ALA A 34 -14.78 -16.77 -7.65
N ILE A 35 -15.02 -15.62 -8.31
CA ILE A 35 -15.34 -14.37 -7.62
C ILE A 35 -16.74 -14.44 -7.01
N HIS A 36 -17.72 -14.98 -7.74
CA HIS A 36 -19.07 -15.21 -7.24
C HIS A 36 -19.07 -16.08 -5.98
N ASP A 37 -18.34 -17.20 -6.00
CA ASP A 37 -18.22 -18.10 -4.85
C ASP A 37 -17.69 -17.39 -3.60
N VAL A 38 -16.64 -16.57 -3.73
CA VAL A 38 -16.08 -15.81 -2.61
C VAL A 38 -17.06 -14.75 -2.09
N LEU A 39 -17.83 -14.12 -2.98
CA LEU A 39 -18.85 -13.14 -2.58
C LEU A 39 -20.03 -13.81 -1.89
N PHE A 40 -20.45 -14.99 -2.34
CA PHE A 40 -21.48 -15.79 -1.66
C PHE A 40 -21.01 -16.31 -0.30
N GLU A 41 -19.75 -16.71 -0.16
CA GLU A 41 -19.15 -17.05 1.15
C GLU A 41 -19.17 -15.88 2.14
N ARG A 42 -19.19 -14.63 1.65
CA ARG A 42 -19.32 -13.42 2.48
C ARG A 42 -20.77 -13.09 2.85
N GLY A 43 -21.73 -13.95 2.49
CA GLY A 43 -23.14 -13.79 2.82
C GLY A 43 -23.92 -12.86 1.89
N LEU A 44 -23.34 -12.45 0.76
CA LEU A 44 -24.08 -11.72 -0.28
C LEU A 44 -25.02 -12.70 -0.98
N ASP A 45 -26.29 -12.36 -1.14
CA ASP A 45 -27.19 -13.17 -1.96
C ASP A 45 -27.06 -12.82 -3.46
N ARG A 46 -27.71 -13.60 -4.32
CA ARG A 46 -27.63 -13.42 -5.78
C ARG A 46 -28.29 -12.11 -6.26
N GLU A 47 -29.37 -11.68 -5.62
CA GLU A 47 -30.07 -10.45 -5.99
C GLU A 47 -29.29 -9.20 -5.56
N GLU A 48 -28.77 -9.21 -4.35
CA GLU A 48 -27.92 -8.20 -3.76
C GLU A 48 -26.64 -8.05 -4.56
N LEU A 49 -26.00 -9.16 -4.94
CA LEU A 49 -24.81 -9.14 -5.78
C LEU A 49 -25.07 -8.46 -7.13
N GLU A 50 -26.15 -8.82 -7.80
CA GLU A 50 -26.49 -8.21 -9.10
C GLU A 50 -26.83 -6.72 -8.94
N ARG A 51 -27.56 -6.33 -7.87
CA ARG A 51 -27.80 -4.92 -7.53
C ARG A 51 -26.50 -4.15 -7.28
N LEU A 52 -25.58 -4.70 -6.51
CA LEU A 52 -24.29 -4.07 -6.20
C LEU A 52 -23.41 -3.96 -7.44
N ARG A 53 -23.37 -5.00 -8.28
CA ARG A 53 -22.68 -5.00 -9.56
C ARG A 53 -23.22 -3.93 -10.49
N GLN A 54 -24.55 -3.83 -10.65
CA GLN A 54 -25.19 -2.80 -11.48
C GLN A 54 -24.91 -1.39 -10.95
N ARG A 55 -25.04 -1.16 -9.64
CA ARG A 55 -24.64 0.11 -9.00
C ARG A 55 -23.18 0.44 -9.28
N ARG A 56 -22.31 -0.57 -9.21
CA ARG A 56 -20.87 -0.40 -9.42
C ARG A 56 -20.51 -0.16 -10.88
N ALA A 57 -21.26 -0.72 -11.83
CA ALA A 57 -21.15 -0.43 -13.26
C ALA A 57 -21.62 0.99 -13.60
N ALA A 58 -22.72 1.45 -12.98
CA ALA A 58 -23.26 2.80 -13.18
C ALA A 58 -22.49 3.91 -12.43
N SER A 59 -21.69 3.56 -11.42
CA SER A 59 -20.92 4.49 -10.61
C SER A 59 -19.81 5.18 -11.39
N ARG A 60 -19.70 6.51 -11.24
CA ARG A 60 -18.56 7.32 -11.73
C ARG A 60 -17.38 7.40 -10.75
N LEU A 61 -17.51 6.83 -9.56
CA LEU A 61 -16.42 6.83 -8.58
C LEU A 61 -15.19 6.11 -9.15
N PRO A 62 -13.99 6.64 -8.92
CA PRO A 62 -12.76 6.00 -9.37
C PRO A 62 -12.63 4.59 -8.78
N ARG A 63 -12.06 3.69 -9.58
CA ARG A 63 -11.83 2.31 -9.19
C ARG A 63 -10.68 2.26 -8.15
N PRO A 64 -10.69 1.32 -7.19
CA PRO A 64 -9.67 1.18 -6.16
C PRO A 64 -8.27 1.06 -6.77
N HIS A 65 -8.12 0.34 -7.89
CA HIS A 65 -6.82 0.22 -8.56
C HIS A 65 -6.28 1.57 -9.07
N THR A 66 -7.15 2.46 -9.55
CA THR A 66 -6.78 3.82 -9.96
C THR A 66 -6.41 4.67 -8.75
N LEU A 67 -7.21 4.58 -7.68
CA LEU A 67 -6.94 5.26 -6.40
C LEU A 67 -5.60 4.84 -5.82
N TRP A 68 -5.30 3.54 -5.78
CA TRP A 68 -4.04 3.01 -5.27
C TRP A 68 -2.84 3.45 -6.10
N ARG A 69 -2.97 3.50 -7.44
CA ARG A 69 -1.91 4.05 -8.30
C ARG A 69 -1.63 5.51 -7.96
N GLY A 70 -2.68 6.32 -7.79
CA GLY A 70 -2.56 7.72 -7.37
C GLY A 70 -1.93 7.84 -5.99
N ALA A 71 -2.39 7.05 -5.02
CA ALA A 71 -1.87 7.04 -3.66
C ALA A 71 -0.38 6.69 -3.59
N ARG A 72 0.11 5.75 -4.43
CA ARG A 72 1.53 5.40 -4.52
C ARG A 72 2.38 6.59 -5.00
N LEU A 73 1.97 7.19 -6.11
CA LEU A 73 2.67 8.35 -6.68
C LEU A 73 2.68 9.53 -5.71
N PHE A 74 1.52 9.81 -5.09
CA PHE A 74 1.39 10.83 -4.08
C PHE A 74 2.30 10.56 -2.88
N THR A 75 2.29 9.34 -2.33
CA THR A 75 3.14 8.96 -1.20
C THR A 75 4.61 9.11 -1.51
N LEU A 76 5.07 8.68 -2.70
CA LEU A 76 6.45 8.84 -3.13
C LEU A 76 6.83 10.32 -3.25
N GLY A 77 5.97 11.14 -3.88
CA GLY A 77 6.20 12.58 -4.01
C GLY A 77 6.23 13.29 -2.65
N SER A 78 5.28 13.00 -1.77
CA SER A 78 5.24 13.53 -0.41
C SER A 78 6.45 13.10 0.40
N ALA A 79 6.85 11.83 0.33
CA ALA A 79 8.03 11.33 1.03
C ALA A 79 9.31 12.02 0.57
N LEU A 80 9.45 12.33 -0.73
CA LEU A 80 10.58 13.09 -1.25
C LEU A 80 10.63 14.51 -0.64
N LEU A 81 9.51 15.25 -0.70
CA LEU A 81 9.41 16.60 -0.14
C LEU A 81 9.69 16.62 1.36
N VAL A 82 9.09 15.69 2.09
CA VAL A 82 9.27 15.51 3.53
C VAL A 82 10.72 15.15 3.86
N THR A 83 11.37 14.30 3.07
CA THR A 83 12.78 13.95 3.27
C THR A 83 13.67 15.19 3.16
N VAL A 84 13.45 16.02 2.14
CA VAL A 84 14.18 17.29 1.99
C VAL A 84 13.95 18.20 3.19
N PHE A 85 12.70 18.38 3.61
CA PHE A 85 12.36 19.16 4.81
C PHE A 85 13.05 18.63 6.07
N ASN A 86 13.01 17.32 6.29
CA ASN A 86 13.63 16.66 7.44
C ASN A 86 15.15 16.87 7.45
N LEU A 87 15.81 16.73 6.30
CA LEU A 87 17.25 16.95 6.17
C LEU A 87 17.64 18.40 6.49
N LEU A 88 16.91 19.37 5.95
CA LEU A 88 17.16 20.79 6.22
C LEU A 88 16.94 21.14 7.70
N THR A 89 15.89 20.61 8.30
CA THR A 89 15.58 20.86 9.71
C THR A 89 16.56 20.16 10.65
N TYR A 90 16.97 18.94 10.32
CA TYR A 90 18.01 18.22 11.06
C TYR A 90 19.36 18.96 10.99
N TYR A 91 19.73 19.48 9.82
CA TYR A 91 20.92 20.31 9.67
C TYR A 91 20.86 21.55 10.57
N ARG A 92 19.71 22.26 10.60
CA ARG A 92 19.49 23.40 11.51
C ARG A 92 19.58 22.99 12.98
N LEU A 93 19.02 21.85 13.36
CA LEU A 93 19.10 21.33 14.73
C LEU A 93 20.55 21.04 15.15
N LEU A 94 21.36 20.49 14.24
CA LEU A 94 22.77 20.18 14.49
C LEU A 94 23.63 21.43 14.67
N HIS A 95 23.36 22.50 13.91
CA HIS A 95 24.13 23.74 13.97
C HIS A 95 23.52 24.80 14.91
N GLY A 96 22.27 24.64 15.31
CA GLY A 96 21.57 25.56 16.20
C GLY A 96 21.91 25.36 17.68
N ALA A 97 21.77 26.43 18.45
CA ALA A 97 21.90 26.46 19.91
C ALA A 97 20.54 26.22 20.60
N SER A 98 19.79 25.20 20.18
CA SER A 98 18.50 24.89 20.79
C SER A 98 18.69 24.22 22.16
N PRO A 99 18.00 24.68 23.22
CA PRO A 99 18.04 24.01 24.53
C PRO A 99 17.44 22.60 24.49
N LEU A 100 16.61 22.29 23.47
CA LEU A 100 15.97 20.99 23.28
C LEU A 100 16.78 20.03 22.41
N LYS A 101 17.97 20.43 21.95
CA LYS A 101 18.77 19.67 20.99
C LYS A 101 19.00 18.22 21.39
N GLY A 102 19.45 17.97 22.62
CA GLY A 102 19.74 16.61 23.10
C GLY A 102 18.50 15.71 23.08
N MET A 103 17.37 16.20 23.58
CA MET A 103 16.10 15.46 23.60
C MET A 103 15.56 15.19 22.20
N LEU A 104 15.65 16.18 21.30
CA LEU A 104 15.22 16.02 19.90
C LEU A 104 16.09 15.02 19.16
N LEU A 105 17.42 15.01 19.38
CA LEU A 105 18.31 14.01 18.77
C LEU A 105 17.99 12.59 19.25
N ALA A 106 17.68 12.42 20.55
CA ALA A 106 17.25 11.12 21.08
C ALA A 106 15.92 10.66 20.48
N LEU A 107 14.93 11.56 20.35
CA LEU A 107 13.66 11.28 19.69
C LEU A 107 13.83 10.94 18.21
N VAL A 108 14.73 11.63 17.50
CA VAL A 108 15.07 11.32 16.11
C VAL A 108 15.67 9.93 16.01
N ALA A 109 16.60 9.54 16.90
CA ALA A 109 17.17 8.20 16.89
C ALA A 109 16.10 7.09 17.11
N GLY A 110 15.18 7.29 18.06
CA GLY A 110 14.05 6.38 18.26
C GLY A 110 13.09 6.36 17.06
N GLY A 111 12.79 7.53 16.49
CA GLY A 111 11.97 7.68 15.29
C GLY A 111 12.58 7.01 14.07
N VAL A 112 13.92 6.99 13.95
CA VAL A 112 14.61 6.27 12.88
C VAL A 112 14.32 4.78 12.97
N PHE A 113 14.54 4.18 14.14
CA PHE A 113 14.28 2.76 14.35
C PHE A 113 12.82 2.39 14.07
N PHE A 114 11.89 3.17 14.62
CA PHE A 114 10.46 2.95 14.40
C PHE A 114 10.04 3.14 12.93
N GLY A 115 10.58 4.15 12.25
CA GLY A 115 10.31 4.42 10.84
C GLY A 115 10.78 3.29 9.91
N PHE A 116 11.95 2.72 10.18
CA PHE A 116 12.44 1.52 9.48
C PHE A 116 11.51 0.32 9.70
N PHE A 117 11.12 0.05 10.95
CA PHE A 117 10.19 -1.02 11.28
C PHE A 117 8.84 -0.86 10.56
N LEU A 118 8.28 0.36 10.59
CA LEU A 118 7.01 0.66 9.94
C LEU A 118 7.09 0.48 8.43
N GLY A 119 8.13 1.03 7.77
CA GLY A 119 8.31 0.89 6.33
C GLY A 119 8.55 -0.56 5.90
N TYR A 120 9.26 -1.35 6.71
CA TYR A 120 9.40 -2.80 6.48
C TYR A 120 8.05 -3.52 6.56
N LYS A 121 7.21 -3.20 7.55
CA LYS A 121 5.85 -3.76 7.68
C LYS A 121 4.96 -3.38 6.50
N LEU A 122 5.01 -2.13 6.04
CA LEU A 122 4.29 -1.67 4.83
C LEU A 122 4.74 -2.41 3.56
N THR A 123 5.97 -2.94 3.55
CA THR A 123 6.51 -3.69 2.41
C THR A 123 6.03 -5.13 2.36
N THR A 124 5.73 -5.73 3.51
CA THR A 124 5.51 -7.17 3.64
C THR A 124 4.05 -7.57 3.87
N HIS A 125 3.19 -6.64 4.32
CA HIS A 125 1.82 -6.98 4.76
C HIS A 125 0.72 -6.21 3.99
N VAL A 126 1.08 -5.34 3.05
CA VAL A 126 0.10 -4.55 2.30
C VAL A 126 -0.09 -5.16 0.91
N TYR A 127 -1.22 -5.85 0.74
CA TYR A 127 -1.67 -6.34 -0.57
C TYR A 127 -2.61 -5.33 -1.21
N GLN A 128 -2.33 -4.95 -2.44
CA GLN A 128 -3.12 -3.95 -3.16
C GLN A 128 -3.57 -4.50 -4.51
N GLY A 129 -4.88 -4.53 -4.70
CA GLY A 129 -5.49 -4.98 -5.94
C GLY A 129 -5.26 -4.01 -7.10
N ALA A 130 -4.71 -4.52 -8.20
CA ALA A 130 -4.65 -3.90 -9.52
C ALA A 130 -5.38 -4.78 -10.54
N ARG A 131 -5.78 -4.24 -11.69
CA ARG A 131 -6.79 -4.86 -12.58
C ARG A 131 -6.66 -6.37 -12.84
N HIS A 132 -5.44 -6.89 -12.96
CA HIS A 132 -5.16 -8.33 -13.13
C HIS A 132 -4.09 -8.87 -12.15
N GLN A 133 -3.65 -8.07 -11.19
CA GLN A 133 -2.51 -8.41 -10.33
C GLN A 133 -2.71 -7.88 -8.91
N LEU A 134 -2.25 -8.63 -7.91
CA LEU A 134 -2.08 -8.13 -6.55
C LEU A 134 -0.65 -7.70 -6.33
N TYR A 135 -0.44 -6.44 -5.99
CA TYR A 135 0.86 -5.95 -5.57
C TYR A 135 1.10 -6.25 -4.10
N CYS A 136 2.23 -6.87 -3.78
CA CYS A 136 2.73 -6.97 -2.42
C CYS A 136 3.69 -5.79 -2.14
N GLY A 137 3.38 -4.98 -1.13
CA GLY A 137 4.20 -3.86 -0.67
C GLY A 137 3.73 -2.49 -1.14
N PHE A 138 4.04 -1.47 -0.33
CA PHE A 138 3.68 -0.07 -0.55
C PHE A 138 4.78 0.90 -0.03
N PRO A 139 5.02 2.03 -0.73
CA PRO A 139 4.43 2.44 -2.01
C PRO A 139 5.00 1.72 -3.25
N LEU A 140 6.20 1.15 -3.15
CA LEU A 140 6.76 0.32 -4.22
C LEU A 140 6.43 -1.16 -4.01
N PRO A 141 5.94 -1.85 -5.06
CA PRO A 141 5.67 -3.27 -4.97
C PRO A 141 6.99 -4.06 -4.99
N VAL A 142 7.11 -5.04 -4.12
CA VAL A 142 8.24 -5.99 -4.06
C VAL A 142 7.95 -7.31 -4.78
N GLY A 143 6.67 -7.60 -5.00
CA GLY A 143 6.19 -8.75 -5.75
C GLY A 143 4.79 -8.51 -6.28
N THR A 144 4.36 -9.41 -7.16
CA THR A 144 3.02 -9.42 -7.73
C THR A 144 2.45 -10.82 -7.69
N VAL A 145 1.16 -10.96 -7.42
CA VAL A 145 0.42 -12.19 -7.68
C VAL A 145 -0.45 -11.97 -8.90
N ASP A 146 -0.34 -12.83 -9.89
CA ASP A 146 -1.28 -12.85 -11.00
C ASP A 146 -2.61 -13.44 -10.52
N LEU A 147 -3.69 -12.67 -10.68
CA LEU A 147 -5.03 -13.07 -10.26
C LEU A 147 -5.69 -14.07 -11.22
N GLN A 148 -5.12 -14.29 -12.41
CA GLN A 148 -5.61 -15.30 -13.35
C GLN A 148 -5.04 -16.67 -13.01
N SER A 149 -3.72 -16.74 -12.87
CA SER A 149 -3.00 -18.01 -12.64
C SER A 149 -2.76 -18.33 -11.17
N GLY A 150 -2.95 -17.38 -10.26
CA GLY A 150 -2.56 -17.51 -8.85
C GLY A 150 -1.05 -17.54 -8.62
N GLN A 151 -0.24 -17.35 -9.69
CA GLN A 151 1.20 -17.42 -9.59
C GLN A 151 1.78 -16.16 -8.96
N GLU A 152 2.72 -16.38 -8.03
CA GLU A 152 3.51 -15.31 -7.43
C GLU A 152 4.74 -15.04 -8.30
N ALA A 153 4.86 -13.80 -8.76
CA ALA A 153 6.06 -13.29 -9.39
C ALA A 153 6.79 -12.37 -8.40
N ILE A 154 7.87 -12.90 -7.83
CA ILE A 154 8.77 -12.14 -6.96
C ILE A 154 9.82 -11.44 -7.83
N LYS A 155 10.16 -10.19 -7.50
CA LYS A 155 11.23 -9.48 -8.19
C LYS A 155 12.58 -10.17 -7.94
N PRO A 156 13.55 -10.06 -8.87
CA PRO A 156 14.92 -10.48 -8.61
C PRO A 156 15.46 -9.85 -7.32
N LEU A 157 16.24 -10.62 -6.55
CA LEU A 157 16.71 -10.24 -5.22
C LEU A 157 17.26 -8.79 -5.13
N PRO A 158 18.10 -8.31 -6.06
CA PRO A 158 18.63 -6.94 -5.99
C PRO A 158 17.52 -5.87 -6.10
N LEU A 159 16.55 -6.09 -7.00
CA LEU A 159 15.46 -5.15 -7.21
C LEU A 159 14.47 -5.19 -6.04
N MET A 160 14.23 -6.37 -5.47
CA MET A 160 13.41 -6.52 -4.27
C MET A 160 14.03 -5.74 -3.11
N ILE A 161 15.32 -5.93 -2.84
CA ILE A 161 16.04 -5.21 -1.78
C ILE A 161 15.96 -3.70 -2.00
N LEU A 162 16.14 -3.22 -3.23
CA LEU A 162 16.01 -1.81 -3.56
C LEU A 162 14.60 -1.28 -3.23
N CYS A 163 13.55 -1.96 -3.68
CA CYS A 163 12.16 -1.56 -3.40
C CYS A 163 11.86 -1.57 -1.89
N MET A 164 12.32 -2.58 -1.15
CA MET A 164 12.20 -2.64 0.31
C MET A 164 12.91 -1.48 1.00
N THR A 165 14.10 -1.14 0.52
CA THR A 165 14.91 -0.04 1.06
C THR A 165 14.20 1.30 0.86
N VAL A 166 13.67 1.55 -0.35
CA VAL A 166 12.90 2.76 -0.63
C VAL A 166 11.65 2.85 0.24
N ASN A 167 10.89 1.76 0.39
CA ASN A 167 9.71 1.76 1.27
C ASN A 167 10.08 2.02 2.74
N ALA A 168 11.22 1.48 3.21
CA ALA A 168 11.74 1.77 4.53
C ALA A 168 12.11 3.25 4.71
N VAL A 169 12.76 3.86 3.72
CA VAL A 169 13.08 5.29 3.71
C VAL A 169 11.81 6.15 3.70
N VAL A 170 10.76 5.72 2.99
CA VAL A 170 9.45 6.40 3.03
C VAL A 170 8.86 6.36 4.45
N GLY A 171 8.87 5.19 5.10
CA GLY A 171 8.41 5.06 6.50
C GLY A 171 9.20 5.95 7.45
N LEU A 172 10.53 5.99 7.30
CA LEU A 172 11.42 6.86 8.03
C LEU A 172 11.06 8.34 7.85
N ALA A 173 10.90 8.79 6.61
CA ALA A 173 10.59 10.18 6.31
C ALA A 173 9.27 10.63 6.97
N LEU A 174 8.24 9.79 6.87
CA LEU A 174 6.92 10.08 7.45
C LEU A 174 6.92 10.12 8.98
N VAL A 175 7.72 9.26 9.64
CA VAL A 175 7.83 9.24 11.11
C VAL A 175 8.63 10.44 11.63
N LEU A 176 9.70 10.85 10.94
CA LEU A 176 10.52 11.98 11.38
C LEU A 176 9.88 13.34 11.10
N PHE A 177 9.00 13.43 10.11
CA PHE A 177 8.32 14.66 9.75
C PHE A 177 7.64 15.40 10.91
N PRO A 178 6.73 14.78 11.70
CA PRO A 178 6.08 15.49 12.79
C PRO A 178 7.08 16.01 13.83
N LEU A 179 8.15 15.26 14.12
CA LEU A 179 9.18 15.70 15.07
C LEU A 179 9.89 16.97 14.59
N PHE A 180 10.31 16.97 13.31
CA PHE A 180 10.98 18.13 12.73
C PHE A 180 10.03 19.30 12.48
N LEU A 181 8.77 19.04 12.14
CA LEU A 181 7.76 20.08 11.99
C LEU A 181 7.53 20.80 13.33
N ILE A 182 7.36 20.05 14.41
CA ILE A 182 7.23 20.63 15.76
C ILE A 182 8.46 21.47 16.11
N HIS A 183 9.67 20.96 15.85
CA HIS A 183 10.88 21.73 16.08
C HIS A 183 10.93 23.01 15.24
N HIS A 184 10.55 22.94 13.97
CA HIS A 184 10.55 24.10 13.08
C HIS A 184 9.52 25.17 13.49
N LEU A 185 8.40 24.77 14.10
CA LEU A 185 7.37 25.68 14.60
C LEU A 185 7.70 26.29 15.98
N LEU A 186 8.44 25.56 16.81
CA LEU A 186 8.82 25.98 18.18
C LEU A 186 10.20 26.66 18.26
N GLY A 187 11.01 26.54 17.21
CA GLY A 187 12.41 26.97 17.14
C GLY A 187 12.61 28.25 16.35
#